data_AF-A0A0A3XN60-F1
#
_entry.id   AF-A0A0A3XN60-F1
#
_cell.length_a   1.000
_cell.length_b   1.000
_cell.length_c   1.000
_cell.angle_alpha   90.00
_cell.angle_beta   90.00
_cell.angle_gamma   90.00
#
_symmetry.space_group_name_H-M   'P 1'
#
loop_
_entity.id
_entity.type
_entity.pdbx_description
1 polymer ?
#
loop_
_entity_poly.entity_id
_entity_poly.type
_entity_poly.pdbx_seq_one_letter_code
_entity_poly.pdbx_strand_id
1 'polypeptide(L)'
;MQQHLTRAEQANLIAGHAVSYATAYLDGRHTAQQLADNADRLFLDLLVISNPETSAFLVPVQLLAVAMMRTARRKIPDSLDTDALAERWHAVMAALVELVLNESRQLNKDRA
;
A
#
# COMPACT_ATOMS: atom_id res chain seq x y z
N MET A 1 -19.33 -21.30 -12.60
CA MET A 1 -18.99 -20.19 -13.51
C MET A 1 -18.12 -19.23 -12.73
N GLN A 2 -16.78 -19.30 -12.86
CA GLN A 2 -15.88 -18.37 -12.18
C GLN A 2 -15.99 -17.01 -12.89
N GLN A 3 -16.63 -16.03 -12.26
CA GLN A 3 -16.60 -14.66 -12.78
C GLN A 3 -15.18 -14.15 -12.61
N HIS A 4 -14.49 -13.95 -13.73
CA HIS A 4 -13.18 -13.30 -13.73
C HIS A 4 -13.38 -11.82 -13.47
N LEU A 5 -12.75 -11.30 -12.41
CA LEU A 5 -12.72 -9.87 -12.12
C LEU A 5 -12.13 -9.11 -13.31
N THR A 6 -12.72 -7.96 -13.65
CA THR A 6 -12.13 -7.02 -14.59
C THR A 6 -10.79 -6.50 -14.06
N ARG A 7 -9.93 -5.95 -14.93
CA ARG A 7 -8.64 -5.38 -14.51
C ARG A 7 -8.79 -4.23 -13.51
N ALA A 8 -9.80 -3.39 -13.69
CA ALA A 8 -10.13 -2.32 -12.75
C ALA A 8 -10.56 -2.87 -11.37
N GLU A 9 -11.33 -3.96 -11.33
CA GLU A 9 -11.72 -4.60 -10.06
C GLU A 9 -10.54 -5.27 -9.37
N GLN A 10 -9.63 -5.90 -10.13
CA GLN A 10 -8.39 -6.44 -9.59
C GLN A 10 -7.51 -5.33 -8.99
N ALA A 11 -7.35 -4.22 -9.72
CA ALA A 11 -6.60 -3.05 -9.24
C ALA A 11 -7.21 -2.46 -7.97
N ASN A 12 -8.54 -2.33 -7.92
CA ASN A 12 -9.24 -1.81 -6.75
C ASN A 12 -9.14 -2.76 -5.54
N LEU A 13 -9.18 -4.07 -5.77
CA LEU A 13 -8.98 -5.08 -4.73
C LEU A 13 -7.57 -5.00 -4.14
N ILE A 14 -6.55 -4.86 -5.00
CA ILE A 14 -5.15 -4.70 -4.59
C ILE A 14 -4.94 -3.38 -3.82
N ALA A 15 -5.57 -2.28 -4.25
CA ALA A 15 -5.60 -1.03 -3.50
C ALA A 15 -6.21 -1.22 -2.09
N GLY A 16 -7.31 -1.96 -1.99
CA GLY A 16 -7.94 -2.30 -0.71
C GLY A 16 -7.02 -3.12 0.22
N HIS A 17 -6.32 -4.12 -0.32
CA HIS A 17 -5.33 -4.89 0.43
C HIS A 17 -4.20 -4.00 0.94
N ALA A 18 -3.63 -3.15 0.08
CA ALA A 18 -2.55 -2.23 0.45
C ALA A 18 -2.94 -1.32 1.61
N VAL A 19 -4.13 -0.71 1.53
CA VAL A 19 -4.67 0.15 2.59
C VAL A 19 -4.88 -0.64 3.88
N SER A 20 -5.47 -1.84 3.80
CA SER A 20 -5.71 -2.69 4.97
C SER A 20 -4.42 -3.04 5.70
N TYR A 21 -3.39 -3.47 4.96
CA TYR A 21 -2.10 -3.86 5.53
C TYR A 21 -1.35 -2.69 6.16
N ALA A 22 -1.32 -1.53 5.48
CA ALA A 22 -0.69 -0.33 6.00
C ALA A 22 -1.41 0.19 7.25
N THR A 23 -2.74 0.28 7.22
CA THR A 23 -3.55 0.75 8.35
C THR A 23 -3.38 -0.17 9.56
N ALA A 24 -3.38 -1.49 9.36
CA ALA A 24 -3.14 -2.43 10.45
C ALA A 24 -1.77 -2.24 11.13
N TYR A 25 -0.73 -1.85 10.39
CA TYR A 25 0.54 -1.49 11.00
C TYR A 25 0.49 -0.14 11.71
N LEU A 26 -0.09 0.89 11.09
CA LEU A 26 -0.24 2.22 11.69
C LEU A 26 -1.03 2.19 13.02
N ASP A 27 -2.03 1.30 13.11
CA ASP A 27 -2.82 1.07 14.33
C ASP A 27 -2.08 0.23 15.39
N GLY A 28 -0.86 -0.24 15.11
CA GLY A 28 -0.09 -1.14 15.98
C GLY A 28 -0.58 -2.59 16.03
N ARG A 29 -1.50 -2.99 15.13
CA ARG A 29 -2.02 -4.37 15.02
C ARG A 29 -1.06 -5.31 14.28
N HIS A 30 -0.20 -4.77 13.41
CA HIS A 30 0.85 -5.51 12.73
C HIS A 30 2.25 -5.09 13.22
N THR A 31 3.12 -6.08 13.34
CA THR A 31 4.56 -5.90 13.55
C THR A 31 5.26 -5.45 12.26
N ALA A 32 6.50 -4.95 12.37
CA ALA A 32 7.33 -4.62 11.22
C ALA A 32 7.58 -5.82 10.29
N GLN A 33 7.74 -7.03 10.83
CA GLN A 33 7.88 -8.23 10.01
C GLN A 33 6.63 -8.51 9.17
N GLN A 34 5.44 -8.44 9.80
CA GLN A 34 4.18 -8.62 9.07
C GLN A 34 3.97 -7.52 8.02
N LEU A 35 4.43 -6.30 8.29
CA LEU A 35 4.44 -5.22 7.30
C LEU A 35 5.32 -5.56 6.09
N ALA A 36 6.52 -6.10 6.30
CA ALA A 36 7.41 -6.55 5.22
C ALA A 36 6.76 -7.66 4.39
N ASP A 37 6.25 -8.71 5.04
CA ASP A 37 5.64 -9.86 4.36
C ASP A 37 4.44 -9.43 3.48
N ASN A 38 3.62 -8.51 4.01
CA ASN A 38 2.49 -7.96 3.27
C ASN A 38 2.92 -7.06 2.11
N ALA A 39 3.98 -6.28 2.28
CA ALA A 39 4.52 -5.44 1.21
C ALA A 39 5.14 -6.28 0.08
N ASP A 40 5.85 -7.37 0.41
CA ASP A 40 6.41 -8.30 -0.57
C ASP A 40 5.28 -9.00 -1.37
N ARG A 41 4.20 -9.45 -0.71
CA ARG A 41 3.01 -9.98 -1.39
C ARG A 41 2.38 -8.96 -2.32
N LEU A 42 2.19 -7.73 -1.84
CA LEU A 42 1.60 -6.64 -2.62
C LEU A 42 2.44 -6.32 -3.87
N PHE A 43 3.77 -6.35 -3.74
CA PHE A 43 4.67 -6.13 -4.87
C PHE A 43 4.53 -7.20 -5.95
N LEU A 44 4.41 -8.47 -5.56
CA LEU A 44 4.14 -9.58 -6.49
C LEU A 44 2.79 -9.41 -7.19
N ASP A 45 1.73 -9.05 -6.46
CA ASP A 45 0.41 -8.80 -7.03
C ASP A 45 0.45 -7.67 -8.06
N LEU A 46 1.15 -6.58 -7.74
CA LEU A 46 1.33 -5.42 -8.63
C LEU A 46 2.05 -5.79 -9.93
N LEU A 47 3.06 -6.66 -9.90
CA LEU A 47 3.75 -7.13 -11.11
C LEU A 47 2.82 -7.90 -12.04
N VAL A 48 1.86 -8.66 -11.49
CA VAL A 48 0.94 -9.49 -12.27
C VAL A 48 -0.15 -8.65 -12.96
N ILE A 49 -0.59 -7.57 -12.31
CA ILE A 49 -1.73 -6.78 -12.81
C ILE A 49 -1.35 -5.52 -13.60
N SER A 50 -0.10 -5.05 -13.47
CA SER A 50 0.35 -3.79 -14.09
C SER A 50 0.21 -3.84 -15.61
N ASN A 51 -0.67 -3.01 -16.14
CA ASN A 51 -0.86 -2.76 -17.56
C ASN A 51 -0.99 -1.25 -17.80
N PRO A 52 -0.88 -0.77 -19.05
CA PRO A 52 -0.92 0.67 -19.34
C PRO A 52 -2.20 1.37 -18.89
N GLU A 53 -3.35 0.66 -18.90
CA GLU A 53 -4.66 1.22 -18.56
C GLU A 53 -4.82 1.45 -17.05
N THR A 54 -4.22 0.58 -16.22
CA THR A 54 -4.28 0.69 -14.75
C THR A 54 -3.02 1.33 -14.14
N SER A 55 -2.02 1.64 -14.96
CA SER A 55 -0.70 2.10 -14.51
C SER A 55 -0.79 3.37 -13.65
N ALA A 56 -1.50 4.40 -14.11
CA ALA A 56 -1.61 5.67 -13.37
C ALA A 56 -2.31 5.48 -12.01
N PHE A 57 -3.34 4.66 -11.97
CA PHE A 57 -4.08 4.32 -10.75
C PHE A 57 -3.25 3.52 -9.74
N LEU A 58 -2.37 2.64 -10.21
CA LEU A 58 -1.56 1.77 -9.35
C LEU A 58 -0.31 2.46 -8.79
N VAL A 59 0.08 3.62 -9.33
CA VAL A 59 1.28 4.35 -8.86
C VAL A 59 1.21 4.64 -7.35
N PRO A 60 0.11 5.19 -6.78
CA PRO A 60 0.00 5.37 -5.34
C PRO A 60 0.12 4.06 -4.54
N VAL A 61 -0.41 2.96 -5.07
CA VAL A 61 -0.31 1.63 -4.45
C VAL A 61 1.13 1.12 -4.44
N GLN A 62 1.86 1.32 -5.55
CA GLN A 62 3.28 1.00 -5.65
C GLN A 62 4.12 1.83 -4.67
N LEU A 63 3.85 3.14 -4.58
CA LEU A 63 4.51 4.02 -3.63
C LEU A 63 4.24 3.61 -2.18
N LEU A 64 3.00 3.22 -1.87
CA LEU A 64 2.64 2.68 -0.55
C LEU A 64 3.40 1.39 -0.24
N ALA A 65 3.47 0.44 -1.19
CA ALA A 65 4.25 -0.79 -1.04
C ALA A 65 5.73 -0.50 -0.73
N VAL A 66 6.32 0.47 -1.44
CA VAL A 66 7.71 0.92 -1.19
C VAL A 66 7.86 1.52 0.20
N ALA A 67 6.93 2.38 0.63
CA ALA A 67 6.95 2.97 1.96
C ALA A 67 6.83 1.90 3.06
N MET A 68 5.96 0.90 2.88
CA MET A 68 5.83 -0.25 3.79
C MET A 68 7.15 -1.04 3.88
N MET A 69 7.77 -1.39 2.74
CA MET A 69 9.06 -2.10 2.73
C MET A 69 10.17 -1.29 3.42
N ARG A 70 10.25 0.02 3.18
CA ARG A 70 11.25 0.90 3.79
C ARG A 70 11.05 1.03 5.31
N THR A 71 9.80 1.10 5.74
CA THR A 71 9.43 1.17 7.16
C THR A 71 9.75 -0.14 7.86
N ALA A 72 9.42 -1.28 7.26
CA ALA A 72 9.60 -2.60 7.84
C ALA A 72 11.08 -3.01 7.97
N ARG A 73 11.93 -2.65 7.01
CA ARG A 73 13.36 -3.02 7.00
C ARG A 73 14.25 -2.10 7.83
N ARG A 74 13.64 -1.16 8.55
CA ARG A 74 14.40 -0.17 9.29
C ARG A 74 14.97 -0.79 10.56
N LYS A 75 16.29 -0.70 10.73
CA LYS A 75 16.92 -0.95 12.03
C LYS A 75 16.48 0.19 12.94
N ILE A 76 16.17 -0.10 14.21
CA ILE A 76 15.91 0.89 15.25
C ILE A 76 17.28 1.36 15.75
N PRO A 77 17.72 2.60 15.48
CA PRO A 77 18.98 3.10 16.04
C PRO A 77 18.95 3.23 17.57
N ASP A 78 20.14 3.21 18.17
CA ASP A 78 20.36 3.14 19.62
C ASP A 78 20.15 4.50 20.37
N SER A 79 19.76 5.60 19.69
CA SER A 79 19.69 6.95 20.29
C SER A 79 18.38 7.73 20.00
N LEU A 80 18.07 8.79 20.74
CA LEU A 80 16.79 9.53 20.67
C LEU A 80 16.46 10.23 19.33
N ASP A 81 17.43 10.42 18.43
CA ASP A 81 17.18 10.89 17.04
C ASP A 81 16.47 9.84 16.15
N THR A 82 16.26 8.65 16.69
CA THR A 82 15.76 7.46 16.00
C THR A 82 14.29 7.55 15.57
N ASP A 83 13.48 8.28 16.33
CA ASP A 83 12.02 8.28 16.14
C ASP A 83 11.51 9.33 15.14
N ALA A 84 12.19 10.46 14.95
CA ALA A 84 11.71 11.49 14.01
C ALA A 84 11.61 10.99 12.55
N LEU A 85 12.55 10.14 12.13
CA LEU A 85 12.47 9.49 10.82
C LEU A 85 11.40 8.38 10.81
N ALA A 86 11.04 7.78 11.95
CA ALA A 86 9.99 6.75 12.05
C ALA A 86 8.61 7.36 11.98
N GLU A 87 8.42 8.47 12.68
CA GLU A 87 7.26 9.34 12.59
C GLU A 87 7.09 9.85 11.15
N ARG A 88 8.18 10.25 10.48
CA ARG A 88 8.10 10.71 9.08
C ARG A 88 7.61 9.61 8.14
N TRP A 89 8.12 8.38 8.26
CA TRP A 89 7.66 7.26 7.43
C TRP A 89 6.23 6.84 7.78
N HIS A 90 5.83 6.90 9.05
CA HIS A 90 4.43 6.74 9.46
C HIS A 90 3.52 7.77 8.79
N ALA A 91 3.90 9.04 8.82
CA ALA A 91 3.14 10.12 8.18
C ALA A 91 3.05 9.93 6.65
N VAL A 92 4.14 9.51 6.01
CA VAL A 92 4.14 9.19 4.56
C VAL A 92 3.20 8.02 4.24
N MET A 93 3.23 6.95 5.04
CA MET A 93 2.30 5.83 4.83
C MET A 93 0.85 6.26 5.04
N ALA A 94 0.55 7.06 6.08
CA ALA A 94 -0.79 7.57 6.32
C ALA A 94 -1.31 8.43 5.14
N ALA A 95 -0.48 9.35 4.63
CA ALA A 95 -0.82 10.16 3.47
C ALA A 95 -1.04 9.32 2.19
N LEU A 96 -0.21 8.28 1.99
CA LEU A 96 -0.36 7.37 0.85
C LEU A 96 -1.62 6.49 0.98
N VAL A 97 -2.01 6.08 2.18
CA VAL A 97 -3.28 5.40 2.43
C VAL A 97 -4.46 6.27 1.99
N GLU A 98 -4.46 7.54 2.38
CA GLU A 98 -5.50 8.49 1.97
C GLU A 98 -5.54 8.68 0.45
N LEU A 99 -4.38 8.83 -0.19
CA LEU A 99 -4.29 8.96 -1.64
C LEU A 99 -4.82 7.72 -2.37
N VAL A 100 -4.42 6.52 -1.95
CA VAL A 100 -4.93 5.25 -2.53
C VAL A 100 -6.45 5.14 -2.38
N LEU A 101 -7.00 5.51 -1.23
CA LEU A 101 -8.45 5.54 -1.01
C LEU A 101 -9.14 6.57 -1.92
N ASN A 102 -8.54 7.74 -2.14
CA ASN A 102 -9.09 8.76 -3.01
C ASN A 102 -9.10 8.29 -4.48
N GLU A 103 -7.98 7.75 -4.98
CA GLU A 103 -7.92 7.19 -6.33
C GLU A 103 -8.90 6.04 -6.50
N SER A 104 -9.01 5.13 -5.52
CA SER A 104 -9.97 4.02 -5.52
C SER A 104 -11.42 4.52 -5.68
N ARG A 105 -11.78 5.61 -4.99
CA ARG A 105 -13.11 6.22 -5.14
C ARG A 105 -13.30 6.84 -6.52
N GLN A 106 -12.28 7.49 -7.07
CA GLN A 106 -12.35 8.09 -8.41
C GLN A 106 -12.55 7.00 -9.48
N LEU A 107 -11.77 5.92 -9.43
CA LEU A 107 -11.90 4.78 -10.34
C LEU A 107 -13.31 4.18 -10.33
N ASN A 108 -13.97 4.13 -9.17
CA ASN A 108 -15.33 3.62 -9.06
C ASN A 108 -16.39 4.62 -9.55
N LYS A 109 -16.14 5.93 -9.50
CA LYS A 109 -17.04 6.96 -10.05
C LYS A 109 -17.00 6.99 -11.57
N ASP A 110 -15.83 6.85 -12.18
CA ASP A 110 -15.68 6.84 -13.65
C ASP A 110 -16.37 5.63 -14.31
N ARG A 111 -16.79 4.64 -13.52
CA ARG A 111 -17.54 3.44 -13.96
C ARG A 111 -19.06 3.55 -13.79
N ALA A 112 -19.56 4.50 -12.99
CA ALA A 112 -20.97 4.66 -12.66
C ALA A 112 -21.69 5.58 -13.65
#